data_AF-A0A349Z8Q8-F1
#
_entry.id   AF-A0A349Z8Q8-F1
#
_cell.length_a   1.000
_cell.length_b   1.000
_cell.length_c   1.000
_cell.angle_alpha   90.00
_cell.angle_beta   90.00
_cell.angle_gamma   90.00
#
_symmetry.space_group_name_H-M   'P 1'
#
loop_
_entity.id
_entity.type
_entity.pdbx_description
1 polymer ?
#
loop_
_entity_poly.entity_id
_entity_poly.type
_entity_poly.pdbx_seq_one_letter_code
_entity_poly.pdbx_strand_id
1 'polypeptide(L)'
;MINDQTHMPYEVVDKQRFNRHGGSSQKALYLNAVEEVDYIIDEFLNRLAEKVDLSDTLVVFTGDHGESFGEYGYSFHSNSVIPEQTQVPFMLTHPKLESKTISHSSHFDLFPTFLDLLGIDHDIAGHGQSLALDERDKCYFFHSATLKGNTPANFSLLYKNDLYWFDRLFNQIYQFKFEQGRWLSQPVKDKQWVATMLGHNLLSKGLITTE
;
A
#
# COMPACT_ATOMS: atom_id res chain seq x y z
N MET A 1 -21.84 -4.83 10.33
CA MET A 1 -21.74 -4.39 8.93
C MET A 1 -20.31 -4.65 8.53
N ILE A 2 -20.05 -5.80 7.92
CA ILE A 2 -18.77 -6.06 7.24
C ILE A 2 -19.00 -5.49 5.85
N ASN A 3 -18.20 -4.50 5.46
CA ASN A 3 -18.29 -3.89 4.16
C ASN A 3 -17.13 -4.43 3.30
N ASP A 4 -17.47 -5.21 2.28
CA ASP A 4 -16.57 -5.74 1.25
C ASP A 4 -16.89 -5.13 -0.14
N GLN A 5 -17.61 -4.00 -0.19
CA GLN A 5 -18.05 -3.37 -1.43
C GLN A 5 -16.92 -2.94 -2.35
N THR A 6 -15.72 -2.66 -1.82
CA THR A 6 -14.53 -2.36 -2.63
C THR A 6 -13.80 -3.61 -3.09
N HIS A 7 -14.23 -4.81 -2.67
CA HIS A 7 -13.79 -6.06 -3.24
C HIS A 7 -14.60 -6.37 -4.51
N MET A 8 -13.99 -7.04 -5.47
CA MET A 8 -14.68 -7.50 -6.67
C MET A 8 -15.94 -8.31 -6.31
N PRO A 9 -17.11 -8.01 -6.91
CA PRO A 9 -17.31 -7.29 -8.17
C PRO A 9 -17.58 -5.76 -8.05
N TYR A 10 -17.21 -5.13 -6.95
CA TYR A 10 -17.42 -3.70 -6.65
C TYR A 10 -18.90 -3.31 -6.54
N GLU A 11 -19.63 -4.00 -5.67
CA GLU A 11 -21.06 -3.77 -5.53
C GLU A 11 -21.37 -2.51 -4.73
N VAL A 12 -22.27 -1.69 -5.26
CA VAL A 12 -22.85 -0.55 -4.56
C VAL A 12 -24.28 -0.90 -4.18
N VAL A 13 -24.64 -0.72 -2.91
CA VAL A 13 -25.98 -0.99 -2.38
C VAL A 13 -26.93 0.16 -2.76
N ASP A 14 -26.60 1.40 -2.39
CA ASP A 14 -27.38 2.58 -2.80
C ASP A 14 -26.86 3.20 -4.10
N LYS A 15 -27.17 2.56 -5.23
CA LYS A 15 -26.80 3.03 -6.57
C LYS A 15 -27.45 4.34 -6.98
N GLN A 16 -28.49 4.80 -6.29
CA GLN A 16 -29.10 6.11 -6.57
C GLN A 16 -28.22 7.22 -5.99
N ARG A 17 -27.66 6.98 -4.80
CA ARG A 17 -26.79 7.91 -4.10
C ARG A 17 -25.33 7.86 -4.56
N PHE A 18 -24.77 6.66 -4.73
CA PHE A 18 -23.35 6.46 -5.04
C PHE A 18 -23.17 6.01 -6.50
N ASN A 19 -23.20 6.97 -7.41
CA ASN A 19 -23.06 6.72 -8.86
C ASN A 19 -22.27 7.80 -9.60
N ARG A 20 -21.56 8.68 -8.87
CA ARG A 20 -20.92 9.88 -9.40
C ARG A 20 -19.99 9.60 -10.58
N HIS A 21 -19.30 8.46 -10.57
CA HIS A 21 -18.32 8.12 -11.60
C HIS A 21 -18.94 7.57 -12.90
N GLY A 22 -20.22 7.19 -12.89
CA GLY A 22 -20.98 6.74 -14.06
C GLY A 22 -20.39 5.53 -14.81
N GLY A 23 -21.14 4.99 -15.76
CA GLY A 23 -20.67 3.90 -16.62
C GLY A 23 -20.51 2.52 -15.92
N SER A 24 -20.00 1.55 -16.66
CA SER A 24 -19.88 0.14 -16.24
C SER A 24 -18.43 -0.36 -16.20
N SER A 25 -17.45 0.55 -16.28
CA SER A 25 -16.04 0.17 -16.14
C SER A 25 -15.75 -0.28 -14.71
N GLN A 26 -14.86 -1.26 -14.54
CA GLN A 26 -14.44 -1.75 -13.23
C GLN A 26 -13.95 -0.62 -12.32
N LYS A 27 -13.18 0.33 -12.87
CA LYS A 27 -12.69 1.50 -12.14
C LYS A 27 -13.81 2.41 -11.65
N ALA A 28 -14.82 2.67 -12.48
CA ALA A 28 -15.95 3.50 -12.07
C ALA A 28 -16.81 2.82 -10.99
N LEU A 29 -17.02 1.50 -11.11
CA LEU A 29 -17.72 0.72 -10.08
C LEU A 29 -16.97 0.75 -8.75
N TYR A 30 -15.65 0.51 -8.78
CA TYR A 30 -14.79 0.61 -7.60
C TYR A 30 -14.86 2.00 -6.96
N LEU A 31 -14.74 3.08 -7.74
CA LEU A 31 -14.79 4.44 -7.19
C LEU A 31 -16.15 4.76 -6.57
N ASN A 32 -17.26 4.30 -7.15
CA ASN A 32 -18.59 4.44 -6.52
C ASN A 32 -18.69 3.63 -5.22
N ALA A 33 -18.10 2.43 -5.16
CA ALA A 33 -18.03 1.64 -3.94
C ALA A 33 -17.18 2.32 -2.85
N VAL A 34 -16.07 2.98 -3.23
CA VAL A 34 -15.27 3.80 -2.32
C VAL A 34 -16.10 4.96 -1.73
N GLU A 35 -16.95 5.62 -2.52
CA GLU A 35 -17.84 6.66 -2.00
C GLU A 35 -18.85 6.13 -0.98
N GLU A 36 -19.38 4.92 -1.19
CA GLU A 36 -20.30 4.29 -0.23
C GLU A 36 -19.56 3.85 1.05
N VAL A 37 -18.34 3.31 0.92
CA VAL A 37 -17.46 2.99 2.04
C VAL A 37 -17.15 4.23 2.88
N ASP A 38 -16.81 5.36 2.25
CA ASP A 38 -16.55 6.63 2.93
C ASP A 38 -17.75 7.09 3.77
N TYR A 39 -18.95 7.03 3.19
CA TYR A 39 -20.19 7.32 3.92
C TYR A 39 -20.43 6.35 5.09
N ILE A 40 -20.18 5.05 4.89
CA ILE A 40 -20.34 4.03 5.93
C ILE A 40 -19.34 4.26 7.08
N ILE A 41 -18.11 4.69 6.78
CA ILE A 41 -17.10 5.03 7.77
C ILE A 41 -17.55 6.25 8.59
N ASP A 42 -18.09 7.29 7.96
CA ASP A 42 -18.62 8.45 8.67
C ASP A 42 -19.74 8.05 9.64
N GLU A 43 -20.73 7.27 9.17
CA GLU A 43 -21.80 6.72 10.01
C GLU A 43 -21.25 5.85 11.16
N PHE A 44 -20.23 5.04 10.90
CA PHE A 44 -19.59 4.22 11.92
C PHE A 44 -18.89 5.07 12.98
N LEU A 45 -18.10 6.07 12.58
CA LEU A 45 -17.38 6.96 13.49
C LEU A 45 -18.35 7.79 14.34
N ASN A 46 -19.44 8.30 13.75
CA ASN A 46 -20.48 9.02 14.47
C ASN A 46 -21.12 8.14 15.57
N ARG A 47 -21.45 6.88 15.26
CA ARG A 47 -22.00 5.93 16.24
C ARG A 47 -20.96 5.44 17.25
N LEU A 48 -19.70 5.37 16.86
CA LEU A 48 -18.61 5.00 17.76
C LEU A 48 -18.41 6.10 18.80
N ALA A 49 -18.44 7.37 18.40
CA ALA A 49 -18.33 8.53 19.29
C ALA A 49 -19.40 8.58 20.38
N GLU A 50 -20.58 7.99 20.15
CA GLU A 50 -21.64 7.86 21.16
C GLU A 50 -21.37 6.79 22.22
N LYS A 51 -20.45 5.85 21.95
CA LYS A 51 -20.23 4.63 22.74
C LYS A 51 -18.87 4.55 23.42
N VAL A 52 -17.87 5.26 22.90
CA VAL A 52 -16.50 5.25 23.45
C VAL A 52 -15.97 6.67 23.61
N ASP A 53 -15.06 6.85 24.55
CA ASP A 53 -14.35 8.11 24.72
C ASP A 53 -13.25 8.25 23.67
N LEU A 54 -13.54 8.99 22.59
CA LEU A 54 -12.57 9.26 21.53
C LEU A 54 -11.36 10.06 22.01
N SER A 55 -11.43 10.72 23.18
CA SER A 55 -10.29 11.46 23.73
C SER A 55 -9.16 10.56 24.24
N ASP A 56 -9.46 9.28 24.49
CA ASP A 56 -8.55 8.25 24.95
C ASP A 56 -8.60 6.99 24.06
N THR A 57 -9.00 7.16 22.80
CA THR A 57 -9.06 6.06 21.81
C THR A 57 -8.08 6.32 20.68
N LEU A 58 -7.20 5.36 20.41
CA LEU A 58 -6.36 5.35 19.22
C LEU A 58 -7.20 4.87 18.03
N VAL A 59 -7.38 5.72 17.02
CA VAL A 59 -8.09 5.37 15.78
C VAL A 59 -7.10 5.19 14.64
N VAL A 60 -7.17 4.05 13.97
CA VAL A 60 -6.32 3.72 12.83
C VAL A 60 -7.20 3.37 11.64
N PHE A 61 -6.94 4.01 10.51
CA PHE A 61 -7.62 3.77 9.24
C PHE A 61 -6.60 3.36 8.20
N THR A 62 -6.85 2.23 7.53
CA THR A 62 -6.03 1.77 6.41
C THR A 62 -6.78 0.78 5.52
N GLY A 63 -6.22 0.51 4.33
CA GLY A 63 -6.59 -0.64 3.50
C GLY A 63 -5.59 -1.78 3.67
N ASP A 64 -5.94 -2.99 3.26
CA ASP A 64 -5.03 -4.14 3.23
C ASP A 64 -4.19 -4.15 1.94
N HIS A 65 -4.77 -3.76 0.81
CA HIS A 65 -4.09 -3.58 -0.46
C HIS A 65 -4.73 -2.47 -1.32
N GLY A 66 -4.01 -2.03 -2.35
CA GLY A 66 -4.53 -1.18 -3.43
C GLY A 66 -5.13 -2.01 -4.58
N GLU A 67 -5.63 -1.37 -5.62
CA GLU A 67 -6.29 -2.04 -6.75
C GLU A 67 -5.77 -1.52 -8.09
N SER A 68 -5.41 -2.44 -9.00
CA SER A 68 -5.04 -2.09 -10.39
C SER A 68 -6.22 -2.22 -11.35
N PHE A 69 -6.27 -1.31 -12.33
CA PHE A 69 -7.29 -1.25 -13.38
C PHE A 69 -6.69 -1.36 -14.80
N GLY A 70 -5.49 -1.92 -14.92
CA GLY A 70 -4.78 -2.14 -16.19
C GLY A 70 -3.37 -1.55 -16.23
N GLU A 71 -2.93 -0.86 -15.17
CA GLU A 71 -1.59 -0.29 -15.07
C GLU A 71 -0.52 -1.38 -15.27
N TYR A 72 0.43 -1.11 -16.17
CA TYR A 72 1.51 -2.02 -16.56
C TYR A 72 1.07 -3.41 -17.05
N GLY A 73 -0.20 -3.58 -17.45
CA GLY A 73 -0.77 -4.86 -17.87
C GLY A 73 -1.37 -5.69 -16.74
N TYR A 74 -1.47 -5.13 -15.53
CA TYR A 74 -2.05 -5.78 -14.37
C TYR A 74 -3.41 -5.19 -14.02
N SER A 75 -4.36 -6.07 -13.70
CA SER A 75 -5.68 -5.74 -13.15
C SER A 75 -5.86 -6.47 -11.84
N PHE A 76 -6.72 -5.95 -10.98
CA PHE A 76 -6.92 -6.44 -9.63
C PHE A 76 -5.67 -6.27 -8.75
N HIS A 77 -5.56 -7.09 -7.72
CA HIS A 77 -4.48 -7.14 -6.75
C HIS A 77 -3.95 -8.58 -6.62
N SER A 78 -2.99 -8.80 -5.70
CA SER A 78 -2.35 -10.10 -5.45
C SER A 78 -1.57 -10.69 -6.64
N ASN A 79 -1.22 -9.87 -7.63
CA ASN A 79 -0.52 -10.34 -8.84
C ASN A 79 0.63 -9.44 -9.28
N SER A 80 0.84 -8.31 -8.60
CA SER A 80 1.99 -7.44 -8.80
C SER A 80 2.40 -6.73 -7.50
N VAL A 81 3.63 -6.22 -7.46
CA VAL A 81 4.12 -5.37 -6.37
C VAL A 81 4.45 -3.97 -6.91
N ILE A 82 3.41 -3.30 -7.40
CA ILE A 82 3.45 -1.92 -7.89
C ILE A 82 2.69 -1.00 -6.90
N PRO A 83 2.92 0.32 -6.95
CA PRO A 83 2.24 1.25 -6.05
C PRO A 83 0.72 1.13 -6.11
N GLU A 84 0.13 0.86 -7.27
CA GLU A 84 -1.30 0.70 -7.45
C GLU A 84 -1.88 -0.44 -6.59
N GLN A 85 -1.12 -1.51 -6.30
CA GLN A 85 -1.57 -2.64 -5.46
C GLN A 85 -1.09 -2.57 -4.02
N THR A 86 -0.10 -1.74 -3.71
CA THR A 86 0.57 -1.74 -2.39
C THR A 86 0.35 -0.45 -1.60
N GLN A 87 0.06 0.66 -2.28
CA GLN A 87 -0.25 1.91 -1.61
C GLN A 87 -1.72 1.93 -1.20
N VAL A 88 -1.94 2.11 0.10
CA VAL A 88 -3.25 2.21 0.73
C VAL A 88 -3.36 3.55 1.47
N PRO A 89 -4.57 4.05 1.74
CA PRO A 89 -4.74 5.12 2.72
C PRO A 89 -4.17 4.66 4.07
N PHE A 90 -3.58 5.60 4.81
CA PHE A 90 -3.15 5.36 6.18
C PHE A 90 -3.34 6.62 7.02
N MET A 91 -4.05 6.48 8.13
CA MET A 91 -4.18 7.50 9.17
C MET A 91 -4.13 6.81 10.53
N LEU A 92 -3.37 7.38 11.46
CA LEU A 92 -3.36 7.02 12.86
C LEU A 92 -3.56 8.32 13.66
N THR A 93 -4.57 8.35 14.50
CA THR A 93 -4.95 9.56 15.25
C THR A 93 -5.26 9.26 16.71
N HIS A 94 -4.78 10.15 17.56
CA HIS A 94 -5.08 10.18 18.99
C HIS A 94 -4.87 11.62 19.48
N PRO A 95 -5.75 12.21 20.31
CA PRO A 95 -5.67 13.63 20.68
C PRO A 95 -4.40 14.07 21.42
N LYS A 96 -3.68 13.12 22.03
CA LYS A 96 -2.38 13.37 22.70
C LYS A 96 -1.17 13.26 21.75
N LEU A 97 -1.36 12.84 20.50
CA LEU A 97 -0.27 12.74 19.53
C LEU A 97 -0.14 14.03 18.72
N GLU A 98 1.09 14.43 18.44
CA GLU A 98 1.37 15.54 17.54
C GLU A 98 1.03 15.15 16.10
N SER A 99 0.50 16.12 15.34
CA SER A 99 0.24 15.92 13.92
C SER A 99 1.56 15.82 13.16
N LYS A 100 1.76 14.70 12.46
CA LYS A 100 2.97 14.42 11.67
C LYS A 100 2.59 13.72 10.37
N THR A 101 3.14 14.19 9.26
CA THR A 101 3.15 13.42 8.01
C THR A 101 4.43 12.61 7.95
N ILE A 102 4.29 11.28 7.83
CA ILE A 102 5.43 10.38 7.63
C ILE A 102 5.62 10.11 6.14
N SER A 103 6.88 9.97 5.72
CA SER A 103 7.21 9.74 4.30
C SER A 103 6.93 8.30 3.84
N HIS A 104 6.75 7.35 4.76
CA HIS A 104 6.46 5.94 4.47
C HIS A 104 5.94 5.23 5.71
N SER A 105 5.10 4.23 5.51
CA SER A 105 4.73 3.20 6.49
C SER A 105 4.55 1.87 5.78
N SER A 106 4.67 0.79 6.54
CA SER A 106 4.27 -0.56 6.15
C SER A 106 3.27 -1.10 7.16
N HIS A 107 2.43 -2.07 6.76
CA HIS A 107 1.62 -2.85 7.71
C HIS A 107 2.47 -3.53 8.78
N PHE A 108 3.75 -3.83 8.51
CA PHE A 108 4.68 -4.35 9.51
C PHE A 108 4.95 -3.37 10.67
N ASP A 109 4.78 -2.07 10.45
CA ASP A 109 5.03 -1.03 11.45
C ASP A 109 3.87 -0.91 12.46
N LEU A 110 2.68 -1.44 12.16
CA LEU A 110 1.47 -1.21 12.96
C LEU A 110 1.59 -1.79 14.37
N PHE A 111 1.92 -3.07 14.49
CA PHE A 111 2.05 -3.73 15.79
C PHE A 111 3.13 -3.12 16.69
N PRO A 112 4.39 -2.91 16.25
CA PRO A 112 5.38 -2.26 17.11
C PRO A 112 4.94 -0.84 17.50
N THR A 113 4.25 -0.10 16.61
CA THR A 113 3.70 1.22 16.97
C THR A 113 2.63 1.13 18.05
N PHE A 114 1.72 0.16 17.96
CA PHE A 114 0.63 0.02 18.94
C PHE A 114 1.18 -0.36 20.31
N LEU A 115 2.15 -1.27 20.36
CA LEU A 115 2.77 -1.67 21.63
C LEU A 115 3.52 -0.51 22.29
N ASP A 116 4.28 0.26 21.50
CA ASP A 116 4.94 1.48 21.99
C ASP A 116 3.93 2.49 22.56
N LEU A 117 2.83 2.75 21.83
CA LEU A 117 1.79 3.68 22.28
C LEU A 117 1.04 3.18 23.53
N LEU A 118 0.96 1.87 23.72
CA LEU A 118 0.37 1.24 24.91
C LEU A 118 1.36 1.12 26.08
N GLY A 119 2.64 1.46 25.89
CA GLY A 119 3.69 1.30 26.90
C GLY A 119 3.99 -0.16 27.22
N ILE A 120 3.78 -1.06 26.26
CA ILE A 120 4.05 -2.49 26.41
C ILE A 120 5.44 -2.77 25.85
N ASP A 121 6.38 -3.15 26.72
CA ASP A 121 7.70 -3.59 26.29
C ASP A 121 7.59 -4.81 25.37
N HIS A 122 8.30 -4.76 24.25
CA HIS A 122 8.28 -5.83 23.26
C HIS A 122 9.66 -6.05 22.63
N ASP A 123 9.93 -7.31 22.31
CA ASP A 123 11.06 -7.74 21.48
C ASP A 123 10.48 -8.49 20.28
N ILE A 124 9.74 -7.78 19.45
CA ILE A 124 9.14 -8.38 18.25
C ILE A 124 10.25 -8.61 17.22
N ALA A 125 10.56 -9.88 16.98
CA ALA A 125 11.25 -10.30 15.77
C ALA A 125 10.32 -10.05 14.57
N GLY A 126 10.44 -8.88 13.94
CA GLY A 126 9.59 -8.46 12.83
C GLY A 126 10.34 -7.60 11.82
N HIS A 127 9.71 -7.37 10.66
CA HIS A 127 10.27 -6.55 9.59
C HIS A 127 9.98 -5.06 9.72
N GLY A 128 9.07 -4.67 10.62
CA GLY A 128 8.65 -3.29 10.82
C GLY A 128 9.21 -2.68 12.09
N GLN A 129 9.08 -1.36 12.18
CA GLN A 129 9.54 -0.56 13.31
C GLN A 129 8.44 0.42 13.71
N SER A 130 8.40 0.80 14.99
CA SER A 130 7.42 1.77 15.47
C SER A 130 7.49 3.10 14.71
N LEU A 131 6.33 3.60 14.27
CA LEU A 131 6.19 4.86 13.55
C LEU A 131 6.56 6.08 14.41
N ALA A 132 6.68 5.91 15.74
CA ALA A 132 7.16 6.94 16.65
C ALA A 132 8.66 7.22 16.52
N LEU A 133 9.44 6.30 15.94
CA LEU A 133 10.86 6.48 15.73
C LEU A 133 11.13 7.55 14.65
N ASP A 134 12.12 8.40 14.91
CA ASP A 134 12.53 9.46 13.98
C ASP A 134 13.24 8.90 12.74
N GLU A 135 14.06 7.87 12.93
CA GLU A 135 14.77 7.17 11.87
C GLU A 135 14.30 5.72 11.79
N ARG A 136 13.96 5.29 10.58
CA ARG A 136 13.54 3.93 10.27
C ARG A 136 14.20 3.44 9.00
N ASP A 137 14.63 2.19 9.01
CA ASP A 137 15.23 1.55 7.85
C ASP A 137 14.15 1.14 6.86
N LYS A 138 14.29 1.58 5.61
CA LYS A 138 13.36 1.26 4.52
C LYS A 138 14.07 0.40 3.49
N CYS A 139 14.11 -0.89 3.73
CA CYS A 139 14.67 -1.86 2.79
C CYS A 139 13.82 -3.13 2.79
N TYR A 140 12.91 -3.22 1.82
CA TYR A 140 12.00 -4.36 1.70
C TYR A 140 12.14 -5.02 0.34
N PHE A 141 12.24 -6.34 0.34
CA PHE A 141 12.15 -7.15 -0.86
C PHE A 141 10.81 -7.88 -0.85
N PHE A 142 10.00 -7.62 -1.88
CA PHE A 142 8.67 -8.19 -2.06
C PHE A 142 8.67 -9.10 -3.28
N HIS A 143 7.88 -10.17 -3.23
CA HIS A 143 7.63 -11.00 -4.40
C HIS A 143 6.14 -11.23 -4.55
N SER A 144 5.64 -11.21 -5.79
CA SER A 144 4.28 -11.65 -6.11
C SER A 144 4.34 -12.92 -6.96
N ALA A 145 3.70 -13.98 -6.47
CA ALA A 145 3.51 -15.21 -7.21
C ALA A 145 2.13 -15.20 -7.84
N THR A 146 2.04 -15.36 -9.16
CA THR A 146 0.75 -15.50 -9.83
C THR A 146 0.14 -16.87 -9.52
N LEU A 147 -1.17 -16.93 -9.26
CA LEU A 147 -1.92 -18.16 -8.97
C LEU A 147 -1.87 -19.23 -10.09
N LYS A 148 -1.46 -18.85 -11.31
CA LYS A 148 -1.24 -19.78 -12.44
C LYS A 148 0.26 -19.96 -12.70
N GLY A 149 0.83 -21.03 -12.17
CA GLY A 149 2.22 -21.45 -12.42
C GLY A 149 3.20 -20.92 -11.38
N ASN A 150 3.90 -21.82 -10.71
CA ASN A 150 4.76 -21.62 -9.53
C ASN A 150 6.04 -20.78 -9.77
N THR A 151 6.00 -19.73 -10.59
CA THR A 151 7.13 -18.80 -10.76
C THR A 151 6.67 -17.38 -10.43
N PRO A 152 7.35 -16.65 -9.53
CA PRO A 152 7.07 -15.23 -9.34
C PRO A 152 7.14 -14.51 -10.68
N ALA A 153 6.00 -13.97 -11.12
CA ALA A 153 5.95 -13.17 -12.33
C ALA A 153 6.76 -11.89 -12.15
N ASN A 154 6.71 -11.33 -10.93
CA ASN A 154 7.41 -10.11 -10.59
C ASN A 154 7.85 -10.05 -9.12
N PHE A 155 8.83 -9.18 -8.86
CA PHE A 155 9.33 -8.85 -7.53
C PHE A 155 9.69 -7.37 -7.48
N SER A 156 9.73 -6.80 -6.27
CA SER A 156 10.09 -5.41 -6.04
C SER A 156 11.07 -5.24 -4.91
N LEU A 157 11.97 -4.27 -5.05
CA LEU A 157 12.83 -3.76 -3.99
C LEU A 157 12.42 -2.34 -3.65
N LEU A 158 11.92 -2.12 -2.44
CA LEU A 158 11.81 -0.78 -1.87
C LEU A 158 13.11 -0.48 -1.14
N TYR A 159 13.87 0.50 -1.61
CA TYR A 159 15.07 0.98 -0.95
C TYR A 159 14.97 2.49 -0.75
N LYS A 160 15.03 2.93 0.52
CA LYS A 160 14.74 4.31 0.91
C LYS A 160 13.33 4.73 0.46
N ASN A 161 13.22 5.60 -0.55
CA ASN A 161 11.95 6.08 -1.09
C ASN A 161 11.73 5.64 -2.55
N ASP A 162 12.62 4.81 -3.09
CA ASP A 162 12.57 4.35 -4.47
C ASP A 162 12.14 2.87 -4.50
N LEU A 163 11.16 2.57 -5.34
CA LEU A 163 10.69 1.20 -5.59
C LEU A 163 11.17 0.76 -6.96
N TYR A 164 11.95 -0.31 -7.00
CA TYR A 164 12.36 -0.96 -8.24
C TYR A 164 11.51 -2.21 -8.45
N TRP A 165 10.78 -2.26 -9.56
CA TRP A 165 9.89 -3.36 -9.90
C TRP A 165 10.41 -4.09 -11.13
N PHE A 166 10.41 -5.41 -11.05
CA PHE A 166 10.94 -6.30 -12.06
C PHE A 166 9.87 -7.30 -12.46
N ASP A 167 9.38 -7.19 -13.68
CA ASP A 167 8.37 -8.06 -14.22
C ASP A 167 8.91 -8.92 -15.38
N ARG A 168 8.89 -10.22 -15.15
CA ARG A 168 9.32 -11.23 -16.11
C ARG A 168 8.20 -11.66 -17.05
N LEU A 169 6.93 -11.46 -16.68
CA LEU A 169 5.79 -11.86 -17.50
C LEU A 169 5.69 -10.99 -18.75
N PHE A 170 5.79 -9.66 -18.59
CA PHE A 170 5.75 -8.73 -19.71
C PHE A 170 7.14 -8.17 -20.09
N ASN A 171 8.22 -8.65 -19.45
CA ASN A 171 9.59 -8.21 -19.68
C ASN A 171 9.77 -6.69 -19.49
N GLN A 172 9.30 -6.21 -18.33
CA GLN A 172 9.27 -4.81 -17.94
C GLN A 172 10.07 -4.59 -16.66
N ILE A 173 10.71 -3.43 -16.58
CA ILE A 173 11.42 -3.00 -15.38
C ILE A 173 11.13 -1.52 -15.21
N TYR A 174 10.67 -1.12 -14.03
CA TYR A 174 10.36 0.28 -13.69
C TYR A 174 11.00 0.67 -12.38
N GLN A 175 11.42 1.93 -12.30
CA GLN A 175 11.69 2.62 -11.05
C GLN A 175 10.50 3.54 -10.75
N PHE A 176 10.01 3.50 -9.52
CA PHE A 176 9.01 4.42 -9.00
C PHE A 176 9.64 5.32 -7.93
N LYS A 177 9.35 6.61 -8.02
CA LYS A 177 9.76 7.63 -7.05
C LYS A 177 8.53 8.35 -6.52
N PHE A 178 8.48 8.59 -5.21
CA PHE A 178 7.39 9.36 -4.61
C PHE A 178 7.75 10.85 -4.59
N GLU A 179 7.09 11.62 -5.45
CA GLU A 179 7.33 13.06 -5.62
C GLU A 179 6.00 13.81 -5.65
N GLN A 180 5.94 14.96 -4.96
CA GLN A 180 4.75 15.83 -4.94
C GLN A 180 3.45 15.10 -4.55
N GLY A 181 3.53 14.14 -3.63
CA GLY A 181 2.36 13.39 -3.13
C GLY A 181 1.88 12.26 -4.03
N ARG A 182 2.64 11.85 -5.06
CA ARG A 182 2.29 10.73 -5.94
C ARG A 182 3.51 9.93 -6.37
N TRP A 183 3.28 8.69 -6.79
CA TRP A 183 4.31 7.91 -7.47
C TRP A 183 4.46 8.34 -8.92
N LEU A 184 5.69 8.59 -9.32
CA LEU A 184 6.11 8.77 -10.71
C LEU A 184 6.89 7.53 -11.11
N SER A 185 6.59 6.98 -12.28
CA SER A 185 7.28 5.80 -12.80
C SER A 185 8.10 6.15 -14.04
N GLN A 186 9.24 5.47 -14.18
CA GLN A 186 10.05 5.54 -15.38
C GLN A 186 10.57 4.14 -15.76
N PRO A 187 10.53 3.77 -17.05
CA PRO A 187 11.09 2.50 -17.49
C PRO A 187 12.61 2.52 -17.34
N VAL A 188 13.18 1.43 -16.82
CA VAL A 188 14.62 1.24 -16.76
C VAL A 188 15.10 0.82 -18.15
N LYS A 189 15.93 1.66 -18.78
CA LYS A 189 16.35 1.51 -20.19
C LYS A 189 17.26 0.29 -20.40
N ASP A 190 18.07 -0.06 -19.42
CA ASP A 190 19.03 -1.16 -19.55
C ASP A 190 18.45 -2.50 -19.04
N LYS A 191 17.55 -3.08 -19.85
CA LYS A 191 16.80 -4.30 -19.48
C LYS A 191 17.65 -5.56 -19.44
N GLN A 192 18.71 -5.62 -20.23
CA GLN A 192 19.63 -6.78 -20.30
C GLN A 192 20.56 -6.83 -19.06
N TRP A 193 20.77 -5.67 -18.43
CA TRP A 193 21.67 -5.41 -17.28
C TRP A 193 21.09 -5.84 -15.93
N VAL A 194 19.87 -5.41 -15.60
CA VAL A 194 19.14 -5.85 -14.39
C VAL A 194 18.90 -7.36 -14.36
N ALA A 195 18.73 -7.97 -15.54
CA ALA A 195 18.29 -9.35 -15.70
C ALA A 195 19.38 -10.41 -15.40
N THR A 196 20.59 -10.05 -14.94
CA THR A 196 21.68 -11.01 -14.68
C THR A 196 22.13 -11.04 -13.20
N MET A 197 21.94 -12.18 -12.48
CA MET A 197 22.27 -12.46 -11.04
C MET A 197 21.70 -11.46 -9.97
N LEU A 198 20.57 -10.78 -10.24
CA LEU A 198 19.85 -9.77 -9.41
C LEU A 198 20.55 -8.42 -9.11
N GLY A 199 20.98 -7.67 -10.10
CA GLY A 199 22.19 -7.98 -10.85
C GLY A 199 23.26 -6.92 -10.58
N HIS A 200 24.47 -7.23 -10.11
CA HIS A 200 24.96 -8.46 -9.46
C HIS A 200 24.99 -8.24 -7.93
N ASN A 201 23.84 -8.55 -7.31
CA ASN A 201 23.43 -8.35 -5.91
C ASN A 201 23.27 -6.89 -5.44
N LEU A 202 22.47 -6.12 -6.18
CA LEU A 202 22.21 -4.69 -5.90
C LEU A 202 23.52 -3.88 -5.81
N LEU A 203 24.39 -4.28 -6.74
CA LEU A 203 25.80 -3.97 -6.96
C LEU A 203 26.63 -3.85 -5.68
N SER A 204 26.77 -5.02 -5.04
CA SER A 204 27.60 -5.35 -3.89
C SER A 204 27.34 -4.58 -2.58
N LYS A 205 26.17 -3.92 -2.50
CA LYS A 205 25.51 -3.28 -1.32
C LYS A 205 25.58 -1.74 -1.23
N GLY A 206 25.91 -1.06 -2.31
CA GLY A 206 25.42 0.32 -2.51
C GLY A 206 23.93 0.39 -2.91
N LEU A 207 23.23 -0.75 -2.97
CA LEU A 207 21.81 -1.00 -3.25
C LEU A 207 21.21 -0.38 -4.54
N ILE A 208 22.11 0.12 -5.40
CA ILE A 208 22.06 0.51 -6.83
C ILE A 208 21.93 2.01 -7.17
N THR A 209 22.74 2.49 -8.14
CA THR A 209 22.45 3.39 -9.29
C THR A 209 23.55 3.20 -10.36
N THR A 210 23.34 3.59 -11.64
CA THR A 210 24.44 3.76 -12.64
C THR A 210 24.24 4.87 -13.68
N GLU A 211 23.05 5.44 -13.83
CA GLU A 211 22.73 6.81 -14.30
C GLU A 211 21.22 7.02 -14.10
#